data_AF-A0A223EEE0-F1
#
_entry.id   AF-A0A223EEE0-F1
#
_cell.length_a   1.000
_cell.length_b   1.000
_cell.length_c   1.000
_cell.angle_alpha   90.00
_cell.angle_beta   90.00
_cell.angle_gamma   90.00
#
_symmetry.space_group_name_H-M   'P 1'
#
loop_
_entity.id
_entity.type
_entity.pdbx_description
1 polymer ?
#
loop_
_entity_poly.entity_id
_entity_poly.type
_entity_poly.pdbx_seq_one_letter_code
_entity_poly.pdbx_strand_id
1 'polypeptide(L)'
;MAYQEIGTSIQSVQQSIDHILETAANLPEETIRFKPADDEWSIMQILSHLAEAIPYWLGELENVIAVPGSKWGRGLQDPARLAAVTDTDKLAVDDVMKQVEELKYKVESSLGNLDEETLSKESPHRNFAKFGNKPVSYIVDHFIDEHVSGHYDQIKRNLSKIQ
;
A
#
# COMPACT_ATOMS: atom_id res chain seq x y z
N MET A 1 19.22 4.70 12.83
CA MET A 1 18.31 5.23 11.80
C MET A 1 17.17 5.87 12.56
N ALA A 2 16.84 7.13 12.28
CA ALA A 2 15.70 7.77 12.91
C ALA A 2 14.44 7.15 12.31
N TYR A 3 13.59 6.56 13.14
CA TYR A 3 12.26 6.13 12.72
C TYR A 3 11.43 7.39 12.49
N GLN A 4 10.58 7.38 11.47
CA GLN A 4 9.59 8.43 11.33
C GLN A 4 8.58 8.27 12.48
N GLU A 5 8.15 9.38 13.08
CA GLU A 5 7.10 9.28 14.10
C GLU A 5 5.82 8.74 13.45
N ILE A 6 5.16 7.80 14.12
CA ILE A 6 3.99 7.09 13.58
C ILE A 6 2.90 8.04 13.10
N GLY A 7 2.69 9.16 13.80
CA GLY A 7 1.75 10.20 13.39
C GLY A 7 2.13 10.88 12.06
N THR A 8 3.42 11.03 11.78
CA THR A 8 3.90 11.57 10.49
C THR A 8 3.65 10.55 9.36
N SER A 9 3.91 9.26 9.59
CA SER A 9 3.64 8.21 8.59
C SER A 9 2.14 8.07 8.30
N ILE A 10 1.29 8.11 9.33
CA ILE A 10 -0.18 8.12 9.17
C ILE A 10 -0.63 9.33 8.33
N GLN A 11 -0.14 10.53 8.67
CA GLN A 11 -0.48 11.74 7.92
C GLN A 11 -0.02 11.66 6.47
N SER A 12 1.20 11.18 6.22
CA SER A 12 1.77 10.99 4.88
C SER A 12 0.91 10.04 4.03
N VAL A 13 0.49 8.91 4.61
CA VAL A 13 -0.38 7.94 3.95
C VAL A 13 -1.74 8.55 3.62
N GLN A 14 -2.37 9.23 4.58
CA GLN A 14 -3.67 9.87 4.38
C GLN A 14 -3.62 10.94 3.27
N GLN A 15 -2.59 11.79 3.28
CA GLN A 15 -2.37 12.79 2.23
C GLN A 15 -2.13 12.15 0.86
N SER A 16 -1.36 11.05 0.80
CA SER A 16 -1.14 10.34 -0.45
C SER A 16 -2.43 9.72 -0.99
N ILE A 17 -3.28 9.15 -0.12
CA ILE A 17 -4.61 8.64 -0.50
C ILE A 17 -5.50 9.78 -1.01
N ASP A 18 -5.54 10.92 -0.31
CA ASP A 18 -6.34 12.06 -0.74
C ASP A 18 -5.92 12.55 -2.13
N HIS A 19 -4.62 12.72 -2.38
CA HIS A 19 -4.13 13.10 -3.69
C HIS A 19 -4.45 12.07 -4.79
N ILE A 20 -4.38 10.76 -4.47
CA ILE A 20 -4.75 9.70 -5.40
C ILE A 20 -6.22 9.80 -5.78
N LEU A 21 -7.11 9.95 -4.79
CA LEU A 21 -8.55 10.04 -5.00
C LEU A 21 -8.94 11.33 -5.73
N GLU A 22 -8.37 12.48 -5.36
CA GLU A 22 -8.58 13.76 -6.03
C GLU A 22 -8.14 13.71 -7.50
N THR A 23 -6.98 13.07 -7.75
CA THR A 23 -6.47 12.87 -9.11
C THR A 23 -7.39 11.96 -9.91
N ALA A 24 -7.89 10.88 -9.32
CA ALA A 24 -8.71 9.88 -10.01
C ALA A 24 -10.16 10.34 -10.24
N ALA A 25 -10.76 11.08 -9.30
CA ALA A 25 -12.18 11.43 -9.30
C ALA A 25 -12.65 12.23 -10.53
N ASN A 26 -11.73 12.96 -11.17
CA ASN A 26 -12.03 13.82 -12.31
C ASN A 26 -11.66 13.19 -13.67
N LEU A 27 -11.16 11.95 -13.68
CA LEU A 27 -10.71 11.30 -14.90
C LEU A 27 -11.85 10.51 -15.56
N PRO A 28 -11.93 10.51 -16.89
CA PRO A 28 -12.74 9.54 -17.61
C PRO A 28 -12.33 8.10 -17.25
N GLU A 29 -13.27 7.17 -17.21
CA GLU A 29 -12.98 5.77 -16.94
C GLU A 29 -11.98 5.17 -17.95
N GLU A 30 -12.04 5.61 -19.21
CA GLU A 30 -11.05 5.24 -20.23
C GLU A 30 -9.62 5.60 -19.81
N THR A 31 -9.43 6.79 -19.23
CA THR A 31 -8.14 7.23 -18.69
C THR A 31 -7.72 6.41 -17.47
N ILE A 32 -8.66 6.07 -16.58
CA ILE A 32 -8.38 5.25 -15.40
C ILE A 32 -7.93 3.83 -15.82
N ARG A 33 -8.52 3.29 -16.89
CA ARG A 33 -8.21 1.97 -17.42
C ARG A 33 -7.09 1.96 -18.46
N PHE A 34 -6.64 3.12 -18.91
CA PHE A 34 -5.54 3.23 -19.87
C PHE A 34 -4.29 2.56 -19.32
N LYS A 35 -3.76 1.62 -20.10
CA LYS A 35 -2.54 0.89 -19.77
C LYS A 35 -1.38 1.51 -20.57
N PRO A 36 -0.40 2.17 -19.92
CA PRO A 36 0.59 2.94 -20.67
C PRO A 36 1.61 2.09 -21.46
N ALA A 37 1.90 0.87 -21.01
CA ALA A 37 2.72 -0.14 -21.67
C ALA A 37 2.37 -1.55 -21.18
N ASP A 38 2.80 -2.60 -21.87
CA ASP A 38 2.47 -4.00 -21.52
C ASP A 38 2.95 -4.40 -20.12
N ASP A 39 4.08 -3.86 -19.67
CA ASP A 39 4.71 -4.12 -18.38
C ASP A 39 4.35 -3.08 -17.31
N GLU A 40 3.54 -2.09 -17.65
CA GLU A 40 3.07 -1.06 -16.72
C GLU A 40 1.62 -1.29 -16.29
N TRP A 41 1.29 -0.79 -15.09
CA TRP A 41 -0.06 -0.85 -14.56
C TRP A 41 -0.87 0.37 -14.95
N SER A 42 -2.14 0.17 -15.27
CA SER A 42 -3.14 1.25 -15.36
C SER A 42 -3.42 1.85 -13.98
N ILE A 43 -4.10 3.00 -13.95
CA ILE A 43 -4.55 3.60 -12.68
C ILE A 43 -5.51 2.64 -11.96
N MET A 44 -6.39 1.95 -12.70
CA MET A 44 -7.29 0.94 -12.14
C MET A 44 -6.53 -0.19 -11.43
N GLN A 45 -5.45 -0.69 -12.04
CA GLN A 45 -4.60 -1.73 -11.43
C GLN A 45 -3.88 -1.22 -10.18
N ILE A 46 -3.43 0.03 -10.19
CA ILE A 46 -2.80 0.66 -9.01
C ILE A 46 -3.81 0.79 -7.87
N LEU A 47 -5.01 1.32 -8.12
CA LEU A 47 -6.05 1.47 -7.11
C LEU A 47 -6.47 0.12 -6.51
N SER A 48 -6.70 -0.89 -7.37
CA SER A 48 -7.03 -2.25 -6.94
C SER A 48 -5.90 -2.87 -6.12
N HIS A 49 -4.64 -2.63 -6.51
CA HIS A 49 -3.49 -3.11 -5.73
C HIS A 49 -3.38 -2.42 -4.37
N LEU A 50 -3.65 -1.11 -4.26
CA LEU A 50 -3.65 -0.42 -2.97
C LEU A 50 -4.74 -0.95 -2.03
N ALA A 51 -5.96 -1.15 -2.56
CA ALA A 51 -7.08 -1.72 -1.82
C ALA A 51 -6.79 -3.13 -1.27
N GLU A 52 -5.88 -3.87 -1.91
CA GLU A 52 -5.45 -5.20 -1.49
C GLU A 52 -4.20 -5.19 -0.61
N ALA A 53 -3.17 -4.43 -0.98
CA ALA A 53 -1.86 -4.47 -0.36
C ALA A 53 -1.84 -3.85 1.03
N ILE A 54 -2.55 -2.73 1.23
CA ILE A 54 -2.53 -2.04 2.52
C ILE A 54 -3.17 -2.88 3.62
N PRO A 55 -4.37 -3.47 3.45
CA PRO A 55 -4.91 -4.41 4.43
C PRO A 55 -4.01 -5.62 4.69
N TYR A 56 -3.35 -6.16 3.66
CA TYR A 56 -2.38 -7.24 3.83
C TYR A 56 -1.23 -6.84 4.76
N TRP A 57 -0.61 -5.68 4.53
CA TRP A 57 0.54 -5.24 5.35
C TRP A 57 0.14 -4.83 6.76
N LEU A 58 -1.06 -4.28 6.95
CA LEU A 58 -1.62 -4.06 8.29
C LEU A 58 -1.80 -5.40 9.04
N GLY A 59 -2.28 -6.44 8.36
CA GLY A 59 -2.40 -7.78 8.94
C GLY A 59 -1.04 -8.41 9.29
N GLU A 60 -0.01 -8.23 8.45
CA GLU A 60 1.35 -8.69 8.76
C GLU A 60 1.92 -7.98 9.99
N LEU A 61 1.69 -6.67 10.10
CA LEU A 61 2.05 -5.88 11.27
C LEU A 61 1.35 -6.41 12.53
N GLU A 62 0.04 -6.64 12.48
CA GLU A 62 -0.73 -7.18 13.61
C GLU A 62 -0.22 -8.57 14.02
N ASN A 63 0.11 -9.42 13.05
CA ASN A 63 0.68 -10.75 13.30
C ASN A 63 2.06 -10.69 13.97
N VAL A 64 2.94 -9.79 13.53
CA VAL A 64 4.25 -9.58 14.15
C VAL A 64 4.12 -9.08 15.60
N ILE A 65 3.16 -8.20 15.86
CA ILE A 65 2.89 -7.69 17.21
C ILE A 65 2.35 -8.80 18.11
N ALA A 66 1.40 -9.60 17.62
CA ALA A 66 0.76 -10.68 18.38
C ALA A 66 1.70 -11.87 18.61
N VAL A 67 2.55 -12.19 17.64
CA VAL A 67 3.49 -13.32 17.67
C VAL A 67 4.89 -12.84 17.28
N PRO A 68 5.63 -12.20 18.20
CA PRO A 68 7.00 -11.77 17.95
C PRO A 68 7.90 -12.94 17.54
N GLY A 69 8.72 -12.74 16.51
CA GLY A 69 9.59 -13.76 15.92
C GLY A 69 8.95 -14.58 14.80
N SER A 70 7.67 -14.36 14.49
CA SER A 70 7.02 -14.94 13.31
C SER A 70 7.63 -14.40 12.01
N LYS A 71 7.64 -15.23 10.96
CA LYS A 71 8.06 -14.77 9.63
C LYS A 71 6.94 -13.97 8.99
N TRP A 72 7.31 -12.90 8.28
CA TRP A 72 6.36 -11.99 7.66
C TRP A 72 6.75 -11.60 6.23
N GLY A 73 5.76 -11.13 5.48
CA GLY A 73 5.81 -10.60 4.13
C GLY A 73 5.61 -11.62 3.02
N ARG A 74 5.43 -11.11 1.80
CA ARG A 74 5.19 -11.89 0.57
C ARG A 74 6.06 -11.46 -0.61
N GLY A 75 5.95 -12.17 -1.72
CA GLY A 75 6.69 -11.89 -2.96
C GLY A 75 5.80 -11.35 -4.07
N LEU A 76 6.41 -10.96 -5.19
CA LEU A 76 5.68 -10.48 -6.37
C LEU A 76 4.78 -11.57 -6.99
N GLN A 77 5.11 -12.84 -6.76
CA GLN A 77 4.40 -14.03 -7.24
C GLN A 77 3.29 -14.50 -6.29
N ASP A 78 2.99 -13.72 -5.24
CA ASP A 78 1.90 -14.04 -4.34
C ASP A 78 0.55 -14.05 -5.10
N PRO A 79 -0.27 -15.12 -4.98
CA PRO A 79 -1.50 -15.24 -5.76
C PRO A 79 -2.50 -14.11 -5.52
N ALA A 80 -2.64 -13.64 -4.29
CA ALA A 80 -3.57 -12.54 -3.97
C ALA A 80 -3.11 -11.23 -4.62
N ARG A 81 -1.80 -10.93 -4.52
CA ARG A 81 -1.19 -9.78 -5.20
C ARG A 81 -1.41 -9.84 -6.72
N LEU A 82 -1.19 -10.99 -7.34
CA LEU A 82 -1.37 -11.16 -8.79
C LEU A 82 -2.83 -11.00 -9.20
N ALA A 83 -3.77 -11.59 -8.44
CA ALA A 83 -5.20 -11.48 -8.70
C ALA A 83 -5.67 -10.02 -8.66
N ALA A 84 -5.17 -9.21 -7.71
CA ALA A 84 -5.53 -7.80 -7.55
C ALA A 84 -5.27 -6.94 -8.80
N VAL A 85 -4.33 -7.33 -9.66
CA VAL A 85 -3.94 -6.56 -10.86
C VAL A 85 -4.28 -7.26 -12.17
N THR A 86 -4.80 -8.49 -12.16
CA THR A 86 -5.05 -9.25 -13.40
C THR A 86 -6.50 -9.15 -13.89
N ASP A 87 -7.48 -9.09 -12.98
CA ASP A 87 -8.91 -9.17 -13.32
C ASP A 87 -9.66 -7.82 -13.14
N THR A 88 -8.96 -6.70 -13.30
CA THR A 88 -9.49 -5.37 -12.96
C THR A 88 -10.61 -4.87 -13.87
N ASP A 89 -10.78 -5.48 -15.05
CA ASP A 89 -11.84 -5.13 -16.01
C ASP A 89 -13.25 -5.40 -15.48
N LYS A 90 -13.37 -6.32 -14.51
CA LYS A 90 -14.65 -6.69 -13.89
C LYS A 90 -15.02 -5.80 -12.70
N LEU A 91 -14.09 -4.98 -12.24
CA LEU A 91 -14.25 -4.14 -11.06
C LEU A 91 -14.85 -2.79 -11.46
N ALA A 92 -15.83 -2.31 -10.71
CA ALA A 92 -16.34 -0.94 -10.86
C ALA A 92 -15.33 0.05 -10.27
N VAL A 93 -15.02 1.13 -11.01
CA VAL A 93 -14.08 2.16 -10.57
C VAL A 93 -14.50 2.75 -9.23
N ASP A 94 -15.77 3.13 -9.09
CA ASP A 94 -16.32 3.73 -7.87
C ASP A 94 -16.17 2.82 -6.64
N ASP A 95 -16.33 1.51 -6.81
CA ASP A 95 -16.21 0.56 -5.70
C ASP A 95 -14.75 0.40 -5.26
N VAL A 96 -13.81 0.44 -6.19
CA VAL A 96 -12.38 0.40 -5.86
C VAL A 96 -11.94 1.73 -5.24
N MET A 97 -12.44 2.87 -5.73
CA MET A 97 -12.16 4.18 -5.14
C MET A 97 -12.65 4.27 -3.68
N LYS A 98 -13.86 3.77 -3.39
CA LYS A 98 -14.36 3.68 -2.00
C LYS A 98 -13.46 2.80 -1.13
N GLN A 99 -13.01 1.65 -1.64
CA GLN A 99 -12.10 0.77 -0.90
C GLN A 99 -10.76 1.45 -0.61
N VAL A 100 -10.25 2.28 -1.53
CA VAL A 100 -9.04 3.09 -1.33
C VAL A 100 -9.28 4.19 -0.30
N GLU A 101 -10.43 4.86 -0.32
CA GLU A 101 -10.81 5.85 0.70
C GLU A 101 -10.87 5.25 2.11
N GLU A 102 -11.46 4.06 2.25
CA GLU A 102 -11.53 3.32 3.51
C GLU A 102 -10.14 2.99 4.11
N LEU A 103 -9.07 2.97 3.28
CA LEU A 103 -7.72 2.72 3.78
C LEU A 103 -7.27 3.78 4.78
N LYS A 104 -7.74 5.02 4.67
CA LYS A 104 -7.42 6.10 5.63
C LYS A 104 -7.82 5.69 7.05
N TYR A 105 -9.04 5.16 7.19
CA TYR A 105 -9.56 4.70 8.48
C TYR A 105 -8.82 3.45 8.96
N LYS A 106 -8.56 2.48 8.08
CA LYS A 106 -7.84 1.24 8.45
C LYS A 106 -6.43 1.55 8.95
N VAL A 107 -5.71 2.44 8.26
CA VAL A 107 -4.36 2.87 8.64
C VAL A 107 -4.38 3.59 10.00
N GLU A 108 -5.27 4.56 10.18
CA GLU A 108 -5.43 5.26 11.47
C GLU A 108 -5.74 4.27 12.61
N SER A 109 -6.72 3.39 12.40
CA SER A 109 -7.17 2.45 13.42
C SER A 109 -6.10 1.44 13.83
N SER A 110 -5.31 0.93 12.89
CA SER A 110 -4.27 -0.06 13.18
C SER A 110 -2.99 0.58 13.73
N LEU A 111 -2.66 1.81 13.32
CA LEU A 111 -1.37 2.43 13.66
C LEU A 111 -1.46 3.46 14.80
N GLY A 112 -2.59 4.13 15.01
CA GLY A 112 -2.72 5.30 15.88
C GLY A 112 -2.48 5.04 17.37
N ASN A 113 -2.49 3.78 17.81
CA ASN A 113 -2.26 3.39 19.20
C ASN A 113 -0.91 2.68 19.42
N LEU A 114 -0.06 2.59 18.40
CA LEU A 114 1.24 1.92 18.54
C LEU A 114 2.24 2.82 19.24
N ASP A 115 2.87 2.30 20.30
CA ASP A 115 3.96 2.96 21.00
C ASP A 115 5.33 2.64 20.40
N GLU A 116 6.35 3.41 20.80
CA GLU A 116 7.73 3.24 20.34
C GLU A 116 8.27 1.82 20.65
N GLU A 117 7.91 1.27 21.81
CA GLU A 117 8.29 -0.10 22.17
C GLU A 117 7.76 -1.11 21.15
N THR A 118 6.48 -1.02 20.79
CA THR A 118 5.86 -1.90 19.80
C THR A 118 6.44 -1.71 18.42
N LEU A 119 6.66 -0.46 18.00
CA LEU A 119 7.28 -0.15 16.71
C LEU A 119 8.70 -0.72 16.60
N SER A 120 9.44 -0.82 17.71
CA SER A 120 10.79 -1.36 17.76
C SER A 120 10.86 -2.90 17.75
N LYS A 121 9.74 -3.61 17.95
CA LYS A 121 9.73 -5.09 17.98
C LYS A 121 10.15 -5.65 16.63
N GLU A 122 11.14 -6.54 16.67
CA GLU A 122 11.68 -7.14 15.46
C GLU A 122 11.11 -8.53 15.17
N SER A 123 11.01 -8.86 13.88
CA SER A 123 10.71 -10.20 13.41
C SER A 123 11.40 -10.51 12.09
N PRO A 124 11.70 -11.80 11.81
CA PRO A 124 12.45 -12.19 10.62
C PRO A 124 11.63 -11.96 9.35
N HIS A 125 12.15 -11.11 8.44
CA HIS A 125 11.55 -10.95 7.12
C HIS A 125 11.64 -12.27 6.33
N ARG A 126 10.63 -12.62 5.53
CA ARG A 126 10.59 -13.90 4.77
C ARG A 126 11.84 -14.15 3.92
N ASN A 127 12.46 -13.09 3.40
CA ASN A 127 13.77 -13.14 2.73
C ASN A 127 14.86 -12.75 3.73
N PHE A 128 15.05 -13.62 4.74
CA PHE A 128 15.95 -13.36 5.85
C PHE A 128 17.40 -13.18 5.41
N ALA A 129 17.87 -13.93 4.40
CA ALA A 129 19.23 -13.81 3.89
C ALA A 129 19.56 -12.40 3.36
N LYS A 130 18.55 -11.69 2.82
CA LYS A 130 18.72 -10.32 2.31
C LYS A 130 18.44 -9.25 3.37
N PHE A 131 17.42 -9.44 4.20
CA PHE A 131 16.90 -8.37 5.06
C PHE A 131 17.09 -8.62 6.56
N GLY A 132 17.35 -9.86 6.98
CA GLY A 132 17.44 -10.24 8.39
C GLY A 132 16.15 -9.99 9.16
N ASN A 133 16.31 -9.65 10.44
CA ASN A 133 15.24 -9.11 11.26
C ASN A 133 14.94 -7.66 10.87
N LYS A 134 13.68 -7.29 11.02
CA LYS A 134 13.19 -5.94 10.76
C LYS A 134 12.14 -5.55 11.80
N PRO A 135 12.14 -4.28 12.24
CA PRO A 135 11.17 -3.78 13.20
C PRO A 135 9.79 -3.60 12.58
N VAL A 136 8.74 -3.52 13.41
CA VAL A 136 7.38 -3.17 12.96
C VAL A 136 7.36 -1.83 12.21
N SER A 137 8.12 -0.84 12.66
CA SER A 137 8.27 0.44 11.96
C SER A 137 8.72 0.28 10.50
N TYR A 138 9.52 -0.74 10.19
CA TYR A 138 9.95 -1.00 8.81
C TYR A 138 8.79 -1.43 7.90
N ILE A 139 7.78 -2.12 8.46
CA ILE A 139 6.55 -2.44 7.72
C ILE A 139 5.77 -1.16 7.42
N VAL A 140 5.62 -0.30 8.43
CA VAL A 140 4.91 0.98 8.31
C VAL A 140 5.58 1.87 7.27
N ASP A 141 6.88 2.11 7.42
CA ASP A 141 7.58 3.08 6.59
C ASP A 141 7.67 2.61 5.13
N HIS A 142 8.08 1.36 4.88
CA HIS A 142 8.40 0.91 3.51
C HIS A 142 7.25 0.22 2.78
N PHE A 143 6.40 -0.52 3.49
CA PHE A 143 5.34 -1.31 2.86
C PHE A 143 3.96 -0.65 2.94
N ILE A 144 3.82 0.42 3.73
CA ILE A 144 2.61 1.22 3.81
C ILE A 144 2.87 2.64 3.29
N ASP A 145 3.67 3.47 3.97
CA ASP A 145 3.86 4.88 3.62
C ASP A 145 4.56 5.08 2.25
N GLU A 146 5.79 4.59 2.10
CA GLU A 146 6.52 4.67 0.83
C GLU A 146 5.80 3.94 -0.31
N HIS A 147 5.02 2.90 0.01
CA HIS A 147 4.27 2.13 -0.98
C HIS A 147 3.10 2.93 -1.55
N VAL A 148 2.29 3.57 -0.70
CA VAL A 148 1.17 4.42 -1.14
C VAL A 148 1.68 5.64 -1.92
N SER A 149 2.68 6.34 -1.36
CA SER A 149 3.26 7.53 -2.01
C SER A 149 3.95 7.18 -3.34
N GLY A 150 4.65 6.05 -3.42
CA GLY A 150 5.23 5.54 -4.67
C GLY A 150 4.19 5.23 -5.75
N HIS A 151 3.00 4.75 -5.36
CA HIS A 151 1.89 4.53 -6.29
C HIS A 151 1.20 5.82 -6.73
N TYR A 152 1.15 6.85 -5.87
CA TYR A 152 0.73 8.19 -6.31
C TYR A 152 1.68 8.73 -7.40
N ASP A 153 2.99 8.58 -7.22
CA ASP A 153 3.97 8.95 -8.25
C ASP A 153 3.80 8.15 -9.54
N GLN A 154 3.44 6.87 -9.44
CA GLN A 154 3.15 6.06 -10.62
C GLN A 154 1.91 6.55 -11.38
N ILE A 155 0.84 6.93 -10.67
CA ILE A 155 -0.36 7.52 -11.30
C ILE A 155 0.00 8.81 -12.05
N LYS A 156 0.79 9.70 -11.45
CA LYS A 156 1.26 10.92 -12.13
C LYS A 156 2.06 10.60 -13.40
N ARG A 157 2.94 9.59 -13.36
CA ARG A 157 3.69 9.13 -14.54
C ARG A 157 2.79 8.52 -15.61
N ASN A 158 1.73 7.80 -15.23
CA ASN A 158 0.76 7.29 -16.20
C ASN A 158 0.05 8.43 -16.92
N LEU A 159 -0.43 9.43 -16.17
CA LEU A 159 -1.12 10.59 -16.74
C LEU A 159 -0.23 11.40 -17.67
N SER A 160 1.07 11.53 -17.40
CA SER A 160 2.00 12.23 -18.29
C SER A 160 2.25 11.52 -19.63
N LYS A 161 1.78 10.28 -19.79
CA LYS A 161 1.91 9.49 -21.02
C LYS A 161 0.63 9.50 -21.87
N ILE A 162 -0.43 10.13 -21.38
CA ILE A 162 -1.69 10.30 -22.11
C ILE A 162 -1.56 11.54 -22.99
N GLN A 163 -1.82 11.38 -24.28
CA GLN A 163 -1.77 12.45 -25.29
C GLN A 163 -3.12 13.15 -25.42
#